data_AF-A0A251XTV8-F1
#
_entry.id   AF-A0A251XTV8-F1
#
_cell.length_a   1.000
_cell.length_b   1.000
_cell.length_c   1.000
_cell.angle_alpha   90.00
_cell.angle_beta   90.00
_cell.angle_gamma   90.00
#
_symmetry.space_group_name_H-M   'P 1'
#
loop_
_entity.id
_entity.type
_entity.pdbx_description
1 polymer ?
#
loop_
_entity_poly.entity_id
_entity_poly.type
_entity_poly.pdbx_seq_one_letter_code
_entity_poly.pdbx_strand_id
1 'polypeptide(L)'
;MVFQEPSTALNPVHTIGWQIIEGLRAHGRVSRKEARAKAIDILRRVGIPDPETRVDHYPHQFSGGQKQRVVIAMALVLDPGLIVADEPTTALDVTVQAEILDLLRRCRDEFGRP
;
A
#
# COMPACT_ATOMS: atom_id res chain seq x y z
N MET A 1 -8.98 2.07 -7.60
CA MET A 1 -8.92 3.53 -7.35
C MET A 1 -8.13 3.76 -6.07
N VAL A 2 -7.15 4.66 -6.11
CA VAL A 2 -6.45 5.17 -4.90
C VAL A 2 -7.24 6.40 -4.46
N PHE A 3 -7.82 6.35 -3.25
CA PHE A 3 -8.69 7.40 -2.72
C PHE A 3 -7.89 8.58 -2.13
N GLN A 4 -8.54 9.75 -2.09
CA GLN A 4 -7.98 11.08 -1.80
C GLN A 4 -7.41 11.27 -0.37
N GLU A 5 -7.71 10.41 0.60
CA GLU A 5 -7.20 10.56 1.98
C GLU A 5 -6.74 9.22 2.61
N PRO A 6 -5.45 9.04 2.92
CA PRO A 6 -4.96 7.82 3.57
C PRO A 6 -5.48 7.64 5.00
N SER A 7 -5.91 8.73 5.64
CA SER A 7 -6.51 8.75 6.98
C SER A 7 -7.87 8.06 7.03
N THR A 8 -8.65 8.13 5.94
CA THR A 8 -9.98 7.51 5.82
C THR A 8 -9.92 6.15 5.12
N ALA A 9 -8.90 5.91 4.31
CA ALA A 9 -8.70 4.64 3.62
C ALA A 9 -8.26 3.49 4.56
N LEU A 10 -7.55 3.81 5.64
CA LEU A 10 -7.07 2.81 6.60
C LEU A 10 -7.97 2.72 7.82
N ASN A 11 -8.40 1.51 8.15
CA ASN A 11 -9.16 1.24 9.37
C ASN A 11 -8.21 1.26 10.59
N PRO A 12 -8.43 2.15 11.58
CA PRO A 12 -7.53 2.32 12.72
C PRO A 12 -7.50 1.14 13.68
N VAL A 13 -8.50 0.26 13.67
CA VAL A 13 -8.59 -0.90 14.59
C VAL A 13 -7.97 -2.18 14.04
N HIS A 14 -7.42 -2.15 12.82
CA HIS A 14 -6.77 -3.29 12.20
C HIS A 14 -5.32 -2.99 11.84
N THR A 15 -4.46 -4.00 11.91
CA THR A 15 -3.07 -3.88 11.47
C THR A 15 -2.99 -3.70 9.95
N ILE A 16 -1.89 -3.12 9.47
CA ILE A 16 -1.66 -2.93 8.04
C ILE A 16 -1.71 -4.25 7.28
N GLY A 17 -1.05 -5.29 7.82
CA GLY A 17 -1.05 -6.62 7.24
C GLY A 17 -2.44 -7.22 7.13
N TRP A 18 -3.29 -7.04 8.16
CA TRP A 18 -4.66 -7.52 8.12
C TRP A 18 -5.43 -6.88 6.95
N GLN A 19 -5.34 -5.56 6.81
CA GLN A 19 -6.08 -4.83 5.77
C GLN A 19 -5.64 -5.21 4.35
N ILE A 20 -4.34 -5.41 4.14
CA ILE A 20 -3.79 -5.90 2.86
C ILE A 20 -4.26 -7.34 2.57
N ILE A 21 -4.23 -8.21 3.58
CA ILE A 21 -4.63 -9.62 3.46
C ILE A 21 -6.13 -9.74 3.17
N GLU A 22 -6.97 -8.89 3.76
CA GLU A 22 -8.41 -8.91 3.48
C GLU A 22 -8.70 -8.60 2.01
N GLY A 23 -8.01 -7.63 1.41
CA GLY A 23 -8.07 -7.38 -0.04
C GLY A 23 -7.69 -8.62 -0.86
N LEU A 24 -6.60 -9.30 -0.49
CA LEU A 24 -6.17 -10.55 -1.15
C LEU A 24 -7.20 -11.68 -1.04
N ARG A 25 -7.84 -11.83 0.13
CA ARG A 25 -8.80 -12.90 0.41
C ARG A 25 -10.17 -12.63 -0.22
N ALA A 26 -10.53 -11.37 -0.43
CA ALA A 26 -11.75 -11.01 -1.14
C ALA A 26 -11.76 -11.46 -2.60
N HIS A 27 -10.57 -11.58 -3.23
CA HIS A 27 -10.42 -11.91 -4.65
C HIS A 27 -9.92 -13.34 -4.93
N GLY A 28 -9.74 -14.18 -3.89
CA GLY A 28 -9.32 -15.57 -4.09
C GLY A 28 -9.00 -16.35 -2.82
N ARG A 29 -8.69 -17.64 -2.99
CA ARG A 29 -8.25 -18.52 -1.90
C ARG A 29 -6.73 -18.52 -1.82
N VAL A 30 -6.18 -17.76 -0.87
CA VAL A 30 -4.78 -17.80 -0.46
C VAL A 30 -4.67 -18.32 0.97
N SER A 31 -3.68 -19.16 1.25
CA SER A 31 -3.41 -19.58 2.62
C SER A 31 -2.97 -18.37 3.47
N ARG A 32 -3.17 -18.45 4.79
CA ARG A 32 -2.73 -17.39 5.72
C ARG A 32 -1.23 -17.08 5.59
N LYS A 33 -0.41 -18.11 5.36
CA LYS A 33 1.04 -17.98 5.20
C LYS A 33 1.39 -17.23 3.91
N GLU A 34 0.78 -17.61 2.79
CA GLU A 34 0.98 -16.94 1.50
C GLU A 34 0.48 -15.50 1.53
N ALA A 35 -0.68 -15.26 2.14
CA ALA A 35 -1.24 -13.91 2.24
C ALA A 35 -0.33 -12.98 3.06
N ARG A 36 0.22 -13.46 4.18
CA ARG A 36 1.21 -12.70 4.96
C ARG A 36 2.49 -12.44 4.18
N ALA A 37 2.99 -13.44 3.44
CA ALA A 37 4.17 -13.28 2.60
C ALA A 37 3.96 -12.21 1.52
N LYS A 38 2.81 -12.24 0.83
CA LYS A 38 2.42 -11.21 -0.16
C LYS A 38 2.27 -9.83 0.47
N ALA A 39 1.70 -9.74 1.67
CA ALA A 39 1.56 -8.47 2.38
C ALA A 39 2.94 -7.86 2.73
N ILE A 40 3.88 -8.66 3.19
CA ILE A 40 5.25 -8.21 3.46
C ILE A 40 5.95 -7.78 2.16
N ASP A 41 5.79 -8.57 1.10
CA ASP A 41 6.41 -8.27 -0.18
C ASP A 41 5.92 -6.94 -0.75
N ILE A 42 4.61 -6.69 -0.76
CA ILE A 42 4.08 -5.44 -1.28
C ILE A 42 4.51 -4.24 -0.43
N LEU A 43 4.57 -4.38 0.90
CA LEU A 43 5.10 -3.34 1.80
C LEU A 43 6.56 -3.01 1.48
N ARG A 44 7.38 -4.03 1.19
CA ARG A 44 8.77 -3.85 0.76
C ARG A 44 8.85 -3.06 -0.55
N ARG A 45 8.03 -3.43 -1.54
CA ARG A 45 8.03 -2.79 -2.88
C ARG A 45 7.64 -1.31 -2.83
N VAL A 46 6.71 -0.95 -1.95
CA VAL A 46 6.35 0.47 -1.71
C VAL A 46 7.34 1.21 -0.79
N GLY A 47 8.40 0.54 -0.34
CA GLY A 47 9.48 1.14 0.44
C GLY A 47 9.12 1.40 1.90
N ILE A 48 8.26 0.56 2.51
CA ILE A 48 8.06 0.58 3.96
C ILE A 48 9.27 -0.11 4.62
N PRO A 49 9.97 0.55 5.57
CA PRO A 49 11.12 -0.06 6.25
C PRO A 49 10.67 -1.17 7.19
N ASP A 50 11.51 -2.19 7.38
CA ASP A 50 11.24 -3.34 8.26
C ASP A 50 9.85 -3.97 8.05
N PRO A 51 9.47 -4.32 6.80
CA PRO A 51 8.11 -4.73 6.46
C PRO A 51 7.68 -6.00 7.22
N GLU A 52 8.61 -6.88 7.58
CA GLU A 52 8.38 -8.10 8.36
C GLU A 52 7.80 -7.83 9.75
N THR A 53 8.17 -6.69 10.34
CA THR A 53 7.68 -6.21 11.63
C THR A 53 6.50 -5.26 11.44
N ARG A 54 6.61 -4.31 10.51
CA ARG A 54 5.59 -3.29 10.27
C ARG A 54 4.28 -3.82 9.73
N VAL A 55 4.26 -5.01 9.14
CA VAL A 55 3.02 -5.70 8.76
C VAL A 55 2.07 -5.89 9.95
N ASP A 56 2.59 -6.00 11.17
CA ASP A 56 1.81 -6.20 12.39
C ASP A 56 1.50 -4.87 13.11
N HIS A 57 1.91 -3.72 12.57
CA HIS A 57 1.62 -2.40 13.12
C HIS A 57 0.25 -1.86 12.67
N TYR A 58 -0.30 -0.96 13.49
CA TYR A 58 -1.53 -0.21 13.22
C TYR A 58 -1.24 1.10 12.48
N PRO A 59 -2.24 1.68 11.77
CA PRO A 59 -2.07 2.92 10.99
C PRO A 59 -1.47 4.09 11.78
N HIS A 60 -1.85 4.26 13.06
CA HIS A 60 -1.36 5.37 13.89
C HIS A 60 0.15 5.31 14.18
N GLN A 61 0.80 4.17 13.91
CA GLN A 61 2.25 3.97 14.08
C GLN A 61 3.05 4.35 12.82
N PHE A 62 2.40 4.85 11.77
CA PHE A 62 3.03 5.26 10.51
C PHE A 62 2.92 6.77 10.30
N SER A 63 3.94 7.36 9.66
CA SER A 63 3.89 8.74 9.20
C SER A 63 2.86 8.93 8.07
N GLY A 64 2.47 10.17 7.76
CA GLY A 64 1.54 10.46 6.65
C GLY A 64 1.99 9.87 5.31
N GLY A 65 3.26 10.11 4.94
CA GLY A 65 3.84 9.53 3.72
C GLY A 65 3.89 8.00 3.74
N GLN A 66 4.14 7.39 4.90
CA GLN A 66 4.10 5.93 5.02
C GLN A 66 2.67 5.37 4.88
N LYS A 67 1.66 6.03 5.46
CA LYS A 67 0.26 5.66 5.25
C LYS A 67 -0.11 5.73 3.77
N GLN A 68 0.35 6.76 3.06
CA GLN A 68 0.13 6.87 1.61
C GLN A 68 0.75 5.70 0.84
N ARG A 69 1.99 5.33 1.17
CA ARG A 69 2.65 4.14 0.60
C ARG A 69 1.85 2.86 0.86
N VAL A 70 1.27 2.72 2.06
CA VAL A 70 0.40 1.57 2.38
C VAL A 70 -0.88 1.57 1.53
N VAL A 71 -1.53 2.72 1.33
CA VAL A 71 -2.73 2.79 0.46
C VAL A 71 -2.37 2.40 -0.98
N ILE A 72 -1.21 2.84 -1.48
CA ILE A 72 -0.69 2.42 -2.78
C ILE A 72 -0.44 0.90 -2.80
N ALA A 73 0.14 0.33 -1.73
CA ALA A 73 0.34 -1.11 -1.61
C ALA A 73 -0.99 -1.88 -1.67
N MET A 74 -2.03 -1.41 -0.98
CA MET A 74 -3.36 -2.02 -1.02
C MET A 74 -3.99 -1.98 -2.42
N ALA A 75 -3.73 -0.92 -3.19
CA ALA A 75 -4.17 -0.84 -4.58
C ALA A 75 -3.39 -1.81 -5.50
N LEU A 76 -2.09 -1.99 -5.26
CA LEU A 76 -1.19 -2.80 -6.09
C LEU A 76 -1.21 -4.30 -5.77
N VAL A 77 -1.59 -4.69 -4.56
CA VAL A 77 -1.47 -6.09 -4.09
C VAL A 77 -2.24 -7.10 -4.94
N LEU A 78 -3.24 -6.64 -5.70
CA LEU A 78 -4.05 -7.43 -6.61
C LEU A 78 -3.54 -7.46 -8.07
N ASP A 79 -2.35 -6.91 -8.34
CA ASP A 79 -1.77 -6.79 -9.69
C ASP A 79 -2.76 -6.15 -10.70
N PRO A 80 -3.29 -4.94 -10.42
CA PRO A 80 -4.30 -4.35 -11.28
C PRO A 80 -3.71 -3.91 -12.62
N GLY A 81 -4.45 -4.12 -13.70
CA GLY A 81 -4.07 -3.60 -15.04
C GLY A 81 -4.20 -2.08 -15.19
N LEU A 82 -4.87 -1.39 -14.26
CA LEU A 82 -5.06 0.05 -14.27
C LEU A 82 -5.20 0.60 -12.84
N ILE A 83 -4.51 1.71 -12.55
CA ILE A 83 -4.68 2.48 -11.32
C ILE A 83 -5.12 3.89 -11.70
N VAL A 84 -6.27 4.29 -11.17
CA VAL A 84 -6.70 5.70 -11.15
C VAL A 84 -6.37 6.24 -9.77
N ALA A 85 -5.52 7.26 -9.73
CA ALA A 85 -5.14 7.96 -8.52
C ALA A 85 -5.76 9.36 -8.55
N ASP A 86 -6.63 9.63 -7.59
CA ASP A 86 -7.28 10.92 -7.42
C ASP A 86 -6.56 11.66 -6.29
N GLU A 87 -5.85 12.74 -6.64
CA GLU A 87 -5.08 13.55 -5.70
C GLU A 87 -4.14 12.77 -4.73
N PRO A 88 -3.29 11.84 -5.21
CA PRO A 88 -2.55 10.89 -4.36
C PRO A 88 -1.44 11.51 -3.49
N THR A 89 -1.25 12.82 -3.56
CA THR A 89 -0.19 13.56 -2.88
C THR A 89 -0.73 14.74 -2.07
N THR A 90 -2.05 14.96 -2.07
CA THR A 90 -2.67 16.04 -1.30
C THR A 90 -2.38 15.86 0.19
N ALA A 91 -2.17 16.98 0.89
CA ALA A 91 -1.77 17.05 2.30
C ALA A 91 -0.40 16.46 2.68
N LEU A 92 0.47 16.14 1.71
CA LEU A 92 1.87 15.78 1.95
C LEU A 92 2.80 16.97 1.69
N ASP A 93 3.93 17.05 2.39
CA ASP A 93 4.98 18.03 2.09
C ASP A 93 5.65 17.73 0.73
N VAL A 94 6.20 18.76 0.09
CA VAL A 94 6.74 18.70 -1.28
C VAL A 94 7.78 17.58 -1.47
N THR A 95 8.61 17.31 -0.45
CA THR A 95 9.61 16.24 -0.50
C THR A 95 8.94 14.87 -0.55
N VAL A 96 7.98 14.62 0.34
CA VAL A 96 7.22 13.37 0.34
C VAL A 96 6.37 13.21 -0.92
N GLN A 97 5.81 14.30 -1.47
CA GLN A 97 5.09 14.23 -2.74
C GLN A 97 5.97 13.69 -3.88
N ALA A 98 7.21 14.20 -4.00
CA ALA A 98 8.16 13.73 -5.01
C ALA A 98 8.46 12.23 -4.83
N GLU A 99 8.70 11.78 -3.60
CA GLU A 99 8.93 10.36 -3.31
C GLU A 99 7.74 9.46 -3.71
N ILE A 100 6.51 9.91 -3.46
CA ILE A 100 5.30 9.17 -3.82
C ILE A 100 5.12 9.09 -5.34
N LEU A 101 5.36 10.19 -6.06
CA LEU A 101 5.32 10.19 -7.52
C LEU A 101 6.38 9.26 -8.12
N ASP A 102 7.59 9.27 -7.58
CA ASP A 102 8.65 8.36 -8.02
C ASP A 102 8.34 6.90 -7.70
N LEU A 103 7.73 6.63 -6.53
CA LEU A 103 7.20 5.31 -6.22
C LEU A 103 6.17 4.87 -7.28
N LEU A 104 5.19 5.70 -7.62
CA LEU A 104 4.16 5.37 -8.61
C LEU A 104 4.76 5.10 -9.99
N ARG A 105 5.77 5.88 -10.41
CA ARG A 105 6.51 5.63 -11.66
C ARG A 105 7.23 4.30 -11.64
N ARG A 106 7.97 3.98 -10.58
CA ARG A 106 8.64 2.67 -10.42
C ARG A 106 7.63 1.54 -10.44
N CYS A 107 6.50 1.67 -9.73
CA CYS A 107 5.46 0.66 -9.75
C CYS A 107 4.86 0.49 -11.16
N ARG A 108 4.58 1.57 -11.89
CA ARG A 108 4.15 1.45 -13.29
C ARG A 108 5.15 0.65 -14.13
N ASP A 109 6.44 0.88 -13.97
CA ASP A 109 7.47 0.22 -14.79
C ASP A 109 7.68 -1.25 -14.36
N GLU A 110 7.49 -1.58 -13.08
CA GLU A 110 7.59 -2.95 -12.55
C GLU A 110 6.34 -3.81 -12.79
N PHE A 111 5.14 -3.19 -12.75
CA PHE A 111 3.85 -3.89 -12.86
C PHE A 111 3.19 -3.69 -14.23
N GLY A 112 3.62 -2.71 -15.02
CA GLY A 112 3.15 -2.49 -16.37
C GLY A 112 3.58 -3.65 -17.27
N ARG A 113 2.64 -4.55 -17.57
CA ARG A 113 2.85 -5.55 -18.62
C ARG A 113 2.97 -4.83 -19.98
N PRO A 114 3.84 -5.30 -20.89
CA PRO A 114 3.94 -4.78 -22.25
C PRO A 114 2.63 -4.91 -23.03
#